data_AF-A0A3D4QYG0-F1
#
_entry.id   AF-A0A3D4QYG0-F1
#
_cell.length_a   1.000
_cell.length_b   1.000
_cell.length_c   1.000
_cell.angle_alpha   90.00
_cell.angle_beta   90.00
_cell.angle_gamma   90.00
#
_symmetry.space_group_name_H-M   'P 1'
#
loop_
_entity.id
_entity.type
_entity.pdbx_description
1 polymer ?
#
loop_
_entity_poly.entity_id
_entity_poly.type
_entity_poly.pdbx_seq_one_letter_code
_entity_poly.pdbx_strand_id
1 'polypeptide(L)'
;TRSPSEISPAIRSRCQEIFFRPLTQDEIKWIAENAALRGNFIIEKNAVSVVGSYADNGREAVNMIQLAGGIALAEERNIISTEDVEWVA
;
A
#
# COMPACT_ATOMS: atom_id res chain seq x y z
N THR A 1 15.36 1.99 -5.88
CA THR A 1 16.14 3.13 -6.43
C THR A 1 17.57 3.03 -5.91
N ARG A 2 18.56 3.59 -6.61
CA ARG A 2 19.97 3.64 -6.13
C ARG A 2 20.29 5.07 -5.72
N SER A 3 21.16 5.24 -4.73
CA SER A 3 21.66 6.56 -4.32
C SER A 3 22.52 7.17 -5.43
N PRO A 4 22.50 8.50 -5.64
CA PRO A 4 23.38 9.18 -6.59
C PRO A 4 24.87 8.90 -6.36
N SER A 5 25.26 8.62 -5.11
CA SER A 5 26.64 8.26 -4.73
C SER A 5 27.07 6.88 -5.24
N GLU A 6 26.13 6.01 -5.59
CA GLU A 6 26.37 4.66 -6.13
C GLU A 6 26.46 4.65 -7.67
N ILE A 7 26.22 5.81 -8.32
CA ILE A 7 26.21 5.96 -9.78
C ILE A 7 27.49 6.68 -10.21
N SER A 8 28.19 6.13 -11.21
CA SER A 8 29.43 6.71 -11.71
C SER A 8 29.21 8.12 -12.29
N PRO A 9 30.19 9.04 -12.17
CA PRO A 9 30.04 10.43 -12.64
C PRO A 9 29.67 10.54 -14.13
N ALA A 10 30.16 9.62 -14.95
CA ALA A 10 29.90 9.60 -16.40
C ALA A 10 28.46 9.22 -16.76
N ILE A 11 27.79 8.40 -15.94
CA ILE A 11 26.36 8.09 -16.10
C ILE A 11 25.51 9.20 -15.48
N ARG A 12 25.90 9.69 -14.30
CA ARG A 12 25.17 10.76 -13.60
C ARG A 12 25.11 12.05 -14.41
N SER A 13 26.14 12.38 -15.20
CA SER A 13 26.12 13.55 -16.09
C SER A 13 25.11 13.46 -17.25
N ARG A 14 24.53 12.27 -17.50
CA ARG A 14 23.56 12.01 -18.58
C ARG A 14 22.17 11.65 -18.06
N CYS A 15 21.98 11.56 -16.75
CA CYS A 15 20.73 11.14 -16.12
C CYS A 15 20.14 12.28 -15.28
N GLN A 16 18.81 12.41 -15.32
CA GLN A 16 18.09 13.29 -14.42
C GLN A 16 17.87 12.58 -13.08
N GLU A 17 18.21 13.25 -11.98
CA GLU A 17 17.91 12.76 -10.64
C GLU A 17 16.45 13.08 -10.31
N ILE A 18 15.71 12.06 -9.83
CA ILE A 18 14.33 12.18 -9.37
C ILE A 18 14.29 11.66 -7.93
N PHE A 19 13.78 12.51 -7.03
CA PHE A 19 13.64 12.18 -5.62
C PHE A 19 12.16 12.03 -5.28
N PHE A 20 11.87 11.06 -4.41
CA PHE A 20 10.53 10.83 -3.89
C PHE A 20 10.49 11.27 -2.43
N ARG A 21 9.35 11.84 -2.03
CA ARG A 21 9.02 11.99 -0.60
C ARG A 21 8.26 10.76 -0.11
N PRO A 22 8.25 10.48 1.20
CA PRO A 22 7.33 9.52 1.79
C PRO A 22 5.86 9.87 1.46
N LEU A 23 5.03 8.83 1.40
CA LEU A 23 3.59 8.98 1.28
C LEU A 23 3.02 9.48 2.61
N THR A 24 1.97 10.29 2.51
CA THR A 24 1.15 10.68 3.66
C THR A 24 0.17 9.56 4.00
N GLN A 25 -0.34 9.55 5.23
CA GLN A 25 -1.35 8.57 5.64
C GLN A 25 -2.60 8.59 4.75
N ASP A 26 -3.03 9.77 4.29
CA ASP A 26 -4.21 9.87 3.40
C ASP A 26 -3.93 9.33 1.99
N GLU A 27 -2.69 9.48 1.48
CA GLU A 27 -2.28 8.83 0.22
C GLU A 27 -2.20 7.30 0.38
N ILE A 28 -1.81 6.82 1.56
CA ILE A 28 -1.81 5.38 1.88
C ILE A 28 -3.23 4.83 1.95
N LYS A 29 -4.16 5.55 2.61
CA LYS A 29 -5.59 5.20 2.62
C LYS A 29 -6.16 5.12 1.21
N TRP A 30 -5.84 6.10 0.37
CA TRP A 30 -6.28 6.09 -1.03
C TRP A 30 -5.72 4.90 -1.81
N ILE A 31 -4.45 4.52 -1.58
CA ILE A 31 -3.87 3.32 -2.19
C ILE A 31 -4.61 2.06 -1.71
N ALA A 32 -4.92 1.95 -0.42
CA ALA A 32 -5.64 0.82 0.15
C ALA A 32 -7.06 0.67 -0.45
N GLU A 33 -7.82 1.76 -0.55
CA GLU A 33 -9.13 1.77 -1.20
C GLU A 33 -9.05 1.29 -2.66
N ASN A 34 -8.07 1.80 -3.41
CA ASN A 34 -7.87 1.39 -4.81
C ASN A 34 -7.43 -0.07 -4.94
N ALA A 35 -6.62 -0.57 -4.01
CA ALA A 35 -6.19 -1.95 -3.99
C ALA A 35 -7.39 -2.89 -3.76
N ALA A 36 -8.26 -2.56 -2.81
CA ALA A 36 -9.48 -3.32 -2.52
C ALA A 36 -10.41 -3.33 -3.74
N LEU A 37 -10.64 -2.16 -4.35
CA LEU A 37 -11.45 -2.02 -5.56
C LEU A 37 -10.91 -2.87 -6.72
N ARG A 38 -9.59 -2.86 -6.96
CA ARG A 38 -8.95 -3.68 -8.00
C ARG A 38 -9.02 -5.18 -7.70
N GLY A 39 -9.01 -5.54 -6.42
CA GLY A 39 -9.27 -6.90 -5.94
C GLY A 39 -10.75 -7.29 -5.98
N ASN A 40 -11.62 -6.39 -6.44
CA ASN A 40 -13.06 -6.58 -6.52
C ASN A 40 -13.75 -6.76 -5.15
N PHE A 41 -13.17 -6.15 -4.12
CA PHE A 41 -13.68 -6.11 -2.76
C PHE A 41 -14.35 -4.77 -2.43
N ILE A 42 -15.33 -4.83 -1.53
CA ILE A 42 -15.77 -3.69 -0.73
C ILE A 42 -14.85 -3.65 0.50
N ILE A 43 -14.46 -2.46 0.96
CA ILE A 43 -13.68 -2.32 2.18
C ILE A 43 -14.35 -1.34 3.15
N GLU A 44 -14.35 -1.67 4.43
CA GLU A 44 -14.87 -0.78 5.46
C GLU A 44 -14.00 0.47 5.63
N LYS A 45 -14.65 1.61 5.90
CA LYS A 45 -13.92 2.88 6.13
C LYS A 45 -12.97 2.82 7.31
N ASN A 46 -13.31 2.06 8.35
CA ASN A 46 -12.45 1.85 9.50
C ASN A 46 -11.24 0.99 9.12
N ALA A 47 -11.44 -0.09 8.37
CA ALA A 47 -10.35 -0.91 7.81
C ALA A 47 -9.34 -0.06 7.00
N VAL A 48 -9.83 0.85 6.14
CA VAL A 48 -8.96 1.80 5.41
C VAL A 48 -8.15 2.67 6.37
N SER A 49 -8.79 3.15 7.44
CA SER A 49 -8.14 3.99 8.46
C SER A 49 -7.07 3.22 9.24
N VAL A 50 -7.31 1.92 9.52
CA VAL A 50 -6.32 1.02 10.12
C VAL A 50 -5.13 0.87 9.18
N VAL A 51 -5.32 0.55 7.90
CA VAL A 51 -4.21 0.47 6.93
C VAL A 51 -3.38 1.76 6.91
N GLY A 52 -4.04 2.92 6.89
CA GLY A 52 -3.36 4.23 6.92
C GLY A 52 -2.57 4.52 8.20
N SER A 53 -2.85 3.79 9.29
CA SER A 53 -2.15 3.92 10.58
C SER A 53 -0.98 2.95 10.73
N TYR A 54 -0.98 1.84 9.97
CA TYR A 54 0.00 0.75 10.11
C TYR A 54 0.97 0.63 8.93
N ALA A 55 0.58 1.00 7.71
CA ALA A 55 1.46 0.95 6.55
C ALA A 55 2.32 2.23 6.45
N ASP A 56 3.62 2.05 6.19
CA ASP A 56 4.57 3.15 5.98
C ASP A 56 4.75 3.51 4.50
N ASN A 57 4.29 2.64 3.60
CA ASN A 57 4.38 2.85 2.16
C ASN A 57 3.29 2.12 1.38
N GLY A 58 3.18 2.44 0.09
CA GLY A 58 2.14 1.88 -0.77
C GLY A 58 2.24 0.38 -0.99
N ARG A 59 3.44 -0.22 -0.86
CA ARG A 59 3.59 -1.68 -1.01
C ARG A 59 3.00 -2.41 0.18
N GLU A 60 3.28 -1.94 1.39
CA GLU A 60 2.70 -2.50 2.61
C GLU A 60 1.19 -2.37 2.62
N ALA A 61 0.67 -1.20 2.26
CA ALA A 61 -0.78 -0.98 2.16
C ALA A 61 -1.46 -1.99 1.22
N VAL A 62 -0.91 -2.19 0.01
CA VAL A 62 -1.43 -3.19 -0.94
C VAL A 62 -1.32 -4.60 -0.37
N ASN A 63 -0.22 -4.94 0.29
CA ASN A 63 -0.02 -6.27 0.87
C ASN A 63 -1.03 -6.57 1.99
N MET A 64 -1.28 -5.62 2.90
CA MET A 64 -2.31 -5.75 3.94
C MET A 64 -3.67 -6.02 3.31
N ILE A 65 -4.05 -5.27 2.26
CA ILE A 65 -5.31 -5.49 1.56
C ILE A 65 -5.37 -6.87 0.89
N GLN A 66 -4.28 -7.35 0.31
CA GLN A 66 -4.25 -8.68 -0.32
C GLN A 66 -4.42 -9.80 0.70
N LEU A 67 -3.78 -9.69 1.87
CA LEU A 67 -3.91 -10.67 2.94
C LEU A 67 -5.33 -10.65 3.54
N ALA A 68 -5.84 -9.46 3.89
CA ALA A 68 -7.19 -9.30 4.42
C ALA A 68 -8.26 -9.74 3.40
N GLY A 69 -8.08 -9.42 2.12
CA GLY A 69 -8.92 -9.92 1.02
C GLY A 69 -8.85 -11.44 0.86
N GLY A 70 -7.69 -12.06 1.11
CA GLY A 70 -7.54 -13.51 1.14
C GLY A 70 -8.36 -14.17 2.25
N ILE A 71 -8.42 -13.56 3.43
CA ILE A 71 -9.27 -14.01 4.56
C ILE A 71 -10.74 -13.89 4.17
N ALA A 72 -11.15 -12.72 3.67
CA ALA A 72 -12.52 -12.50 3.23
C ALA A 72 -12.97 -13.53 2.17
N LEU A 73 -12.11 -13.82 1.18
CA LEU A 73 -12.40 -14.85 0.16
C LEU A 73 -12.51 -16.26 0.75
N ALA A 74 -11.65 -16.62 1.70
CA ALA A 74 -11.70 -17.92 2.36
C ALA A 74 -13.01 -18.12 3.13
N GLU A 75 -13.63 -17.04 3.58
CA GLU A 75 -14.95 -17.03 4.24
C GLU A 75 -16.12 -16.75 3.28
N GLU A 76 -15.88 -16.83 1.96
CA GLU A 76 -16.89 -16.58 0.92
C GLU A 76 -17.52 -15.17 0.99
N ARG A 77 -16.78 -14.20 1.54
CA ARG A 77 -17.16 -12.78 1.59
C ARG A 77 -16.50 -11.99 0.46
N ASN A 78 -17.13 -10.88 0.08
CA ASN A 78 -16.56 -9.87 -0.83
C ASN A 78 -16.30 -8.52 -0.15
N ILE A 79 -16.40 -8.50 1.19
CA ILE A 79 -16.16 -7.33 2.02
C ILE A 79 -14.96 -7.60 2.92
N ILE A 80 -13.98 -6.70 2.90
CA ILE A 80 -12.86 -6.66 3.84
C ILE A 80 -13.32 -5.86 5.06
N SER A 81 -13.44 -6.54 6.20
CA SER A 81 -13.80 -5.92 7.46
C SER A 81 -12.60 -5.28 8.15
N THR A 82 -12.88 -4.51 9.18
CA THR A 82 -11.84 -3.94 10.05
C THR A 82 -11.09 -5.06 10.78
N GLU A 83 -11.77 -6.13 11.20
CA GLU A 83 -11.10 -7.27 11.85
C GLU A 83 -10.13 -8.01 10.92
N ASP A 84 -10.50 -8.17 9.63
CA ASP A 84 -9.62 -8.80 8.63
C ASP A 84 -8.29 -8.04 8.50
N VAL A 85 -8.36 -6.69 8.55
CA VAL A 85 -7.17 -5.83 8.47
C VAL A 85 -6.39 -5.83 9.78
N GLU A 86 -7.05 -5.75 10.93
CA GLU A 86 -6.39 -5.81 12.24
C GLU A 86 -5.64 -7.12 12.46
N TRP A 87 -6.11 -8.22 11.87
CA TRP A 87 -5.44 -9.53 11.96
C TRP A 87 -4.12 -9.59 11.16
N VAL A 88 -4.00 -8.83 10.07
CA VAL A 88 -2.81 -8.82 9.19
C VAL A 88 -1.87 -7.62 9.42
N ALA A 89 -2.26 -6.69 10.29
CA ALA A 89 -1.54 -5.47 10.62
C ALA A 89 -0.33 -5.72 11.54
#